data_AF-A0A3D5W438-F1
#
_entry.id   AF-A0A3D5W438-F1
#
_cell.length_a   1.000
_cell.length_b   1.000
_cell.length_c   1.000
_cell.angle_alpha   90.00
_cell.angle_beta   90.00
_cell.angle_gamma   90.00
#
_symmetry.space_group_name_H-M   'P 1'
#
loop_
_entity.id
_entity.type
_entity.pdbx_description
1 polymer ?
#
loop_
_entity_poly.entity_id
_entity_poly.type
_entity_poly.pdbx_seq_one_letter_code
_entity_poly.pdbx_strand_id
1 'polypeptide(L)' 'DSGVRSGEDVARALASGADFVMVGRPALYALGAGGPSGFEDLLHLLMSELSTVMAQLGCRYTHELNETVRVS' A
#
# COMPACT_ATOMS: atom_id res chain seq x y z
N ASP A 1 2.41 -7.76 14.88
CA ASP A 1 3.69 -7.35 14.26
C ASP A 1 3.55 -7.06 12.75
N SER A 2 2.35 -6.65 12.31
CA SER A 2 1.84 -6.72 10.92
C SER A 2 1.88 -5.37 10.19
N GLY A 3 3.01 -4.65 10.29
CA GLY A 3 3.16 -3.37 9.58
C GLY A 3 3.26 -3.57 8.07
N VAL A 4 2.67 -2.67 7.28
CA VAL A 4 2.67 -2.65 5.80
C VAL A 4 4.04 -2.92 5.22
N ARG A 5 4.13 -3.85 4.26
CA ARG A 5 5.35 -4.18 3.50
C ARG A 5 5.20 -4.12 2.00
N SER A 6 3.97 -4.19 1.49
CA SER A 6 3.66 -4.16 0.06
C SER A 6 2.40 -3.36 -0.22
N GLY A 7 2.15 -3.04 -1.49
CA GLY A 7 0.89 -2.46 -1.94
C GLY A 7 -0.33 -3.36 -1.68
N GLU A 8 -0.16 -4.68 -1.63
CA GLU A 8 -1.24 -5.62 -1.26
C GLU A 8 -1.65 -5.47 0.22
N ASP A 9 -0.69 -5.26 1.13
CA ASP A 9 -1.00 -4.97 2.53
C ASP A 9 -1.81 -3.68 2.66
N VAL A 10 -1.45 -2.66 1.88
CA VAL A 10 -2.20 -1.40 1.81
C VAL A 10 -3.63 -1.68 1.33
N ALA A 11 -3.77 -2.38 0.20
CA ALA A 11 -5.08 -2.70 -0.37
C ALA A 11 -5.97 -3.47 0.62
N ARG A 12 -5.42 -4.48 1.29
CA ARG A 12 -6.13 -5.28 2.30
C ARG A 12 -6.57 -4.45 3.50
N ALA A 13 -5.74 -3.53 3.98
CA ALA A 13 -6.11 -2.63 5.07
C ALA A 13 -7.24 -1.68 4.66
N LEU A 14 -7.13 -1.07 3.48
CA LEU A 14 -8.17 -0.18 2.93
C LEU A 14 -9.49 -0.93 2.70
N ALA A 15 -9.43 -2.13 2.12
CA ALA A 15 -10.58 -3.00 1.93
C ALA A 15 -11.24 -3.41 3.26
N SER A 16 -10.47 -3.50 4.33
CA SER A 16 -10.97 -3.77 5.69
C SER A 16 -11.61 -2.53 6.35
N GLY A 17 -11.67 -1.40 5.64
CA GLY A 17 -12.28 -0.15 6.12
C GLY A 17 -11.31 0.85 6.73
N ALA A 18 -9.99 0.68 6.57
CA ALA A 18 -9.04 1.72 6.95
C ALA A 18 -9.08 2.89 5.96
N ASP A 19 -8.96 4.13 6.45
CA ASP A 19 -8.80 5.31 5.60
C ASP A 19 -7.34 5.53 5.18
N PHE A 20 -6.40 5.05 6.00
CA PHE A 20 -4.96 5.17 5.77
C PHE A 20 -4.19 4.07 6.48
N VAL A 21 -2.91 3.92 6.13
CA VAL A 21 -1.98 2.99 6.76
C VAL A 21 -0.67 3.69 7.14
N MET A 22 -0.01 3.20 8.19
CA MET A 22 1.29 3.71 8.62
C MET A 22 2.42 2.78 8.16
N VAL A 23 3.47 3.36 7.58
CA VAL A 23 4.68 2.64 7.15
C VAL A 23 5.80 2.90 8.16
N GLY A 24 6.16 1.88 8.94
CA GLY A 24 7.18 1.99 9.98
C GLY A 24 8.56 1.52 9.52
N ARG A 25 8.91 0.27 9.87
CA ARG A 25 10.23 -0.33 9.58
C ARG A 25 10.69 -0.18 8.10
N PRO A 26 9.85 -0.35 7.06
CA PRO A 26 10.30 -0.16 5.68
C PRO A 26 10.81 1.25 5.42
N ALA A 27 10.15 2.28 5.97
CA ALA A 27 10.56 3.66 5.83
C ALA A 27 11.96 3.89 6.45
N LEU A 28 12.21 3.32 7.64
CA LEU A 28 13.51 3.40 8.31
C LEU A 28 14.60 2.69 7.51
N TYR A 29 14.31 1.53 6.91
CA TYR A 29 15.28 0.79 6.10
C TYR A 29 15.60 1.52 4.80
N ALA A 30 14.59 2.06 4.13
CA ALA A 30 14.75 2.83 2.91
C ALA A 30 15.57 4.12 3.16
N LEU A 31 15.26 4.84 4.24
CA LEU A 31 16.05 5.99 4.70
C LEU A 31 17.50 5.60 5.03
N GLY A 32 17.71 4.47 5.69
CA GLY A 32 19.06 3.99 6.02
C GLY A 32 19.87 3.56 4.79
N ALA A 33 19.22 3.01 3.78
CA ALA A 33 19.87 2.50 2.58
C ALA A 33 20.16 3.59 1.53
N GLY A 34 19.25 4.55 1.35
CA GLY A 34 19.31 5.54 0.26
C GLY A 34 18.98 6.96 0.69
N GLY A 35 18.89 7.24 2.00
CA GLY A 35 18.49 8.55 2.50
C GLY A 35 17.07 8.93 2.03
N PRO A 36 16.80 10.23 1.84
CA PRO A 36 15.52 10.71 1.33
C PRO A 36 15.11 10.09 -0.01
N SER A 37 16.06 9.88 -0.93
CA SER A 37 15.77 9.23 -2.23
C SER A 37 15.31 7.80 -2.06
N GLY A 38 15.94 7.03 -1.17
CA GLY A 38 15.48 5.67 -0.86
C GLY A 38 14.06 5.65 -0.29
N PHE A 39 13.70 6.63 0.54
CA PHE A 39 12.33 6.77 1.04
C PHE A 39 11.33 7.09 -0.07
N GLU A 40 11.69 7.96 -1.02
CA GLU A 40 10.88 8.25 -2.19
C GLU A 40 10.69 7.00 -3.08
N ASP A 41 11.76 6.23 -3.30
CA ASP A 41 11.71 4.97 -4.05
C ASP A 41 10.75 3.96 -3.39
N LEU A 42 10.78 3.85 -2.06
CA LEU A 42 9.85 3.01 -1.30
C LEU A 42 8.39 3.46 -1.52
N LEU A 43 8.11 4.77 -1.45
CA LEU A 43 6.77 5.28 -1.66
C LEU A 43 6.28 4.98 -3.08
N HIS A 44 7.12 5.20 -4.09
CA HIS A 44 6.79 4.87 -5.48
C HIS A 44 6.54 3.37 -5.67
N LEU A 45 7.34 2.50 -5.04
CA LEU A 45 7.13 1.06 -5.09
C LEU A 45 5.77 0.67 -4.51
N LEU A 46 5.45 1.12 -3.29
CA LEU A 46 4.18 0.82 -2.63
C LEU A 46 2.98 1.33 -3.44
N MET A 47 3.08 2.53 -4.03
CA MET A 47 2.02 3.09 -4.88
C MET A 47 1.84 2.30 -6.18
N SER A 48 2.94 1.87 -6.80
CA SER A 48 2.92 1.06 -8.02
C SER A 48 2.29 -0.33 -7.78
N GLU A 49 2.66 -0.97 -6.68
CA GLU A 49 2.07 -2.25 -6.28
C GLU A 49 0.59 -2.10 -5.95
N LEU A 50 0.19 -1.06 -5.20
CA LEU A 50 -1.22 -0.79 -4.90
C LEU A 50 -2.01 -0.54 -6.19
N SER A 51 -1.47 0.25 -7.11
CA SER A 51 -2.10 0.50 -8.41
C SER A 51 -2.27 -0.79 -9.22
N THR A 52 -1.31 -1.70 -9.14
CA THR A 52 -1.37 -3.01 -9.81
C THR A 52 -2.50 -3.87 -9.23
N VAL A 53 -2.58 -3.94 -7.89
CA VAL A 53 -3.64 -4.68 -7.19
C VAL A 53 -5.02 -4.10 -7.54
N MET A 54 -5.15 -2.77 -7.50
CA MET A 54 -6.39 -2.08 -7.87
C MET A 54 -6.80 -2.39 -9.32
N ALA A 55 -5.86 -2.35 -10.26
CA ALA A 55 -6.13 -2.68 -11.66
C ALA A 55 -6.59 -4.14 -11.84
N GLN A 56 -5.99 -5.09 -11.11
CA GLN A 56 -6.40 -6.51 -11.14
C GLN A 56 -7.79 -6.73 -10.54
N LEU A 57 -8.17 -5.94 -9.53
CA LEU A 57 -9.50 -5.96 -8.92
C LEU A 57 -10.53 -5.11 -9.67
N GLY A 58 -10.15 -4.43 -10.76
CA GLY A 58 -11.03 -3.53 -11.51
C GLY A 58 -11.40 -2.25 -10.77
N CYS A 59 -10.65 -1.87 -9.74
CA CYS A 59 -10.83 -0.63 -8.98
C CYS A 59 -10.02 0.51 -9.62
N ARG A 60 -10.68 1.61 -9.95
CA ARG A 60 -10.06 2.86 -10.38
C ARG A 60 -9.67 3.74 -9.19
N TYR A 61 -10.42 3.67 -8.09
CA TYR A 61 -10.23 4.47 -6.89
C TYR A 61 -10.13 3.60 -5.64
N THR A 62 -9.38 4.07 -4.64
CA THR A 62 -9.12 3.31 -3.41
C THR A 62 -10.38 2.99 -2.60
N HIS A 63 -11.41 3.85 -2.66
CA HIS A 63 -12.67 3.61 -1.95
C HIS A 63 -13.48 2.42 -2.52
N GLU A 64 -13.24 2.05 -3.78
CA GLU A 64 -13.90 0.90 -4.43
C GLU A 64 -13.36 -0.45 -3.90
N LEU A 65 -12.20 -0.46 -3.24
CA LEU A 65 -11.61 -1.67 -2.65
C LEU A 65 -12.50 -2.27 -1.55
N ASN A 66 -13.14 -1.43 -0.74
CA ASN A 66 -14.03 -1.88 0.34
C ASN A 66 -15.31 -2.54 -0.22
N GLU A 67 -15.80 -2.06 -1.36
CA GLU A 67 -17.00 -2.62 -2.01
C GLU A 67 -16.69 -3.94 -2.71
N THR A 68 -15.55 -4.02 -3.40
CA THR A 68 -15.18 -5.18 -4.22
C THR A 68 -14.83 -6.41 -3.37
N VAL A 69 -14.06 -6.22 -2.29
CA VAL A 69 -13.60 -7.34 -1.43
C VAL A 69 -14.74 -7.93 -0.59
N ARG A 70 -15.77 -7.15 -0.25
CA ARG A 70 -16.94 -7.65 0.51
C ARG A 70 -17.78 -8.68 -0.24
N VAL A 71 -17.65 -8.74 -1.57
CA VAL A 71 -18.40 -9.66 -2.43
C VAL A 71 -17.56 -10.89 -2.82
N SER A 72 -16.29 -10.94 -2.38
CA SER A 72 -15.33 -12.03 -2.63
C SER A 72 -15.37 -13.12 -1.56
#